data_AF-A0A4Y8C3S5-F1
#
_entry.id   AF-A0A4Y8C3S5-F1
#
_cell.length_a   1.000
_cell.length_b   1.000
_cell.length_c   1.000
_cell.angle_alpha   90.00
_cell.angle_beta   90.00
_cell.angle_gamma   90.00
#
_symmetry.space_group_name_H-M   'P 1'
#
loop_
_entity.id
_entity.type
_entity.pdbx_description
1 polymer ?
#
loop_
_entity_poly.entity_id
_entity_poly.type
_entity_poly.pdbx_seq_one_letter_code
_entity_poly.pdbx_strand_id
1 'polypeptide(L)' 'QCAGSPDPGERWWNWVLRVREDGSLAGYVQATVRGPRAEIAWVVGTPWQGRGYASEAAQGLAAHLVSAGGVRELVA' A
#
# COMPACT_ATOMS: atom_id res chain seq x y z
N GLN A 1 -3.09 -10.15 9.61
CA GLN A 1 -3.61 -8.78 9.82
C GLN A 1 -3.01 -8.27 11.12
N CYS A 2 -2.12 -7.28 11.07
CA CYS A 2 -1.72 -6.56 12.30
C CYS A 2 -2.95 -5.83 12.85
N ALA A 3 -2.99 -5.55 14.16
CA ALA A 3 -4.06 -4.75 14.75
C ALA A 3 -4.28 -3.49 13.90
N GLY A 4 -5.52 -3.28 13.45
CA GLY A 4 -5.87 -2.14 12.61
C GLY A 4 -5.68 -0.82 13.36
N SER A 5 -6.17 0.28 12.78
CA SER A 5 -6.15 1.58 13.48
C SER A 5 -6.86 1.49 14.84
N PRO A 6 -6.33 2.13 15.90
CA PRO A 6 -7.07 2.31 17.16
C PRO A 6 -8.24 3.29 17.01
N ASP A 7 -8.27 4.10 15.95
CA ASP A 7 -9.38 4.97 15.58
C ASP A 7 -10.37 4.20 14.67
N PRO A 8 -11.65 4.02 15.08
CA PRO A 8 -12.65 3.31 14.28
C PRO A 8 -13.00 4.01 12.96
N GLY A 9 -12.69 5.30 12.81
CA GLY A 9 -12.86 6.05 11.56
C GLY A 9 -11.75 5.81 10.54
N GLU A 10 -10.70 5.09 10.93
CA GLU A 10 -9.49 4.90 10.14
C GLU A 10 -9.24 3.41 9.87
N ARG A 11 -8.87 3.08 8.64
CA ARG A 11 -8.55 1.71 8.24
C ARG A 11 -7.17 1.68 7.60
N TRP A 12 -6.37 0.69 7.98
CA TRP A 12 -5.00 0.54 7.51
C TRP A 12 -4.82 -0.70 6.65
N TRP A 13 -4.09 -0.54 5.56
CA TRP A 13 -3.49 -1.62 4.78
C TRP A 13 -1.98 -1.50 4.91
N ASN A 14 -1.31 -2.60 5.26
CA ASN A 14 0.15 -2.67 5.34
C ASN A 14 0.58 -3.96 4.64
N TRP A 15 1.15 -3.84 3.45
CA TRP A 15 1.55 -4.97 2.60
C TRP A 15 3.05 -4.97 2.38
N VAL A 16 3.67 -6.14 2.55
CA VAL A 16 5.08 -6.35 2.23
C VAL A 16 5.22 -6.65 0.74
N LEU A 17 6.22 -6.05 0.10
CA LEU A 17 6.58 -6.34 -1.29
C LEU A 17 7.51 -7.54 -1.33
N ARG A 18 7.06 -8.62 -1.97
CA ARG A 18 7.85 -9.81 -2.25
C ARG A 18 8.16 -9.90 -3.74
N VAL A 19 9.44 -9.95 -4.07
CA VAL A 19 9.93 -10.17 -5.44
C VAL A 19 9.62 -11.60 -5.83
N ARG A 20 9.00 -11.77 -7.01
CA ARG A 20 8.49 -13.09 -7.44
C ARG A 20 9.59 -14.06 -7.85
N GLU A 21 10.69 -13.54 -8.40
CA GLU A 21 11.81 -14.32 -8.94
C GLU A 21 12.54 -15.12 -7.86
N ASP A 22 12.85 -14.49 -6.74
CA ASP A 22 13.70 -15.04 -5.70
C ASP A 22 13.04 -15.08 -4.30
N GLY A 23 11.84 -14.51 -4.16
CA GLY A 23 11.12 -14.42 -2.90
C GLY A 23 11.65 -13.34 -1.94
N SER A 24 12.60 -12.51 -2.37
CA SER A 24 13.19 -11.46 -1.55
C SER A 24 12.15 -10.42 -1.13
N LEU A 25 12.30 -9.86 0.08
CA LEU A 25 11.46 -8.77 0.56
C LEU A 25 12.09 -7.43 0.16
N ALA A 26 11.40 -6.69 -0.69
CA ALA A 26 11.93 -5.45 -1.28
C ALA A 26 11.51 -4.18 -0.53
N GLY A 27 10.49 -4.26 0.33
CA GLY A 27 9.93 -3.10 1.02
C GLY A 27 8.49 -3.32 1.45
N TYR A 28 7.75 -2.23 1.61
CA TYR A 28 6.32 -2.26 1.92
C TYR A 28 5.56 -1.10 1.25
N VAL A 29 4.26 -1.30 1.06
CA VAL A 29 3.30 -0.28 0.69
C VAL A 29 2.19 -0.28 1.74
N GLN A 30 1.72 0.91 2.08
CA GLN A 30 0.67 1.10 3.05
C GLN A 30 -0.38 2.06 2.54
N ALA A 31 -1.59 1.95 3.11
CA ALA A 31 -2.62 2.94 2.96
C ALA A 31 -3.31 3.25 4.27
N THR A 32 -3.55 4.54 4.50
CA THR A 32 -4.40 5.06 5.55
C THR A 32 -5.70 5.56 4.92
N VAL A 33 -6.82 4.96 5.28
CA VAL A 33 -8.14 5.30 4.72
C VAL A 33 -9.02 5.94 5.78
N ARG A 34 -9.52 7.14 5.49
CA ARG A 34 -10.45 7.92 6.34
C ARG A 34 -11.64 8.34 5.49
N GLY A 35 -12.80 7.72 5.75
CA GLY A 35 -14.00 7.92 4.93
C GLY A 35 -13.71 7.63 3.44
N PRO A 36 -13.91 8.60 2.53
CA PRO A 36 -13.68 8.42 1.10
C PRO A 36 -12.25 8.70 0.64
N ARG A 37 -11.35 9.10 1.53
CA ARG A 37 -9.97 9.45 1.18
C ARG A 37 -9.01 8.35 1.61
N ALA A 38 -8.07 8.03 0.73
CA ALA A 38 -6.97 7.12 1.01
C ALA A 38 -5.62 7.80 0.72
N GLU A 39 -4.73 7.73 1.70
CA GLU A 39 -3.34 8.17 1.58
C GLU A 39 -2.47 6.93 1.46
N ILE A 40 -1.69 6.85 0.38
CA ILE A 40 -0.80 5.73 0.07
C ILE A 40 0.64 6.17 0.28
N ALA A 41 1.44 5.32 0.92
CA ALA A 41 2.87 5.53 1.08
C ALA A 41 3.63 4.23 0.85
N TRP A 42 4.90 4.33 0.46
CA TRP A 42 5.76 3.17 0.24
C TRP A 42 7.20 3.43 0.66
N VAL A 43 7.88 2.35 1.00
CA VAL A 43 9.34 2.33 1.17
C VAL A 43 9.88 1.15 0.38
N VAL A 44 10.89 1.41 -0.44
CA VAL A 44 11.63 0.39 -1.21
C VAL A 44 13.09 0.45 -0.81
N GLY A 45 13.65 -0.69 -0.42
CA GLY A 45 15.06 -0.81 -0.05
C GLY A 45 15.96 -0.43 -1.23
N THR A 46 17.06 0.27 -0.94
CA THR A 46 17.98 0.83 -1.96
C THR A 46 18.39 -0.15 -3.07
N PRO A 47 18.72 -1.43 -2.80
CA PRO A 47 19.09 -2.39 -3.85
C PRO A 47 17.99 -2.68 -4.89
N TRP A 48 16.73 -2.38 -4.52
CA TRP A 48 15.52 -2.67 -5.28
C TRP A 48 14.92 -1.42 -5.96
N GLN A 49 15.48 -0.23 -5.70
CA GLN A 49 15.04 1.01 -6.34
C GLN A 49 15.40 1.04 -7.83
N GLY A 50 14.70 1.87 -8.60
CA GLY A 50 14.88 1.97 -10.06
C GLY A 50 14.27 0.81 -10.87
N ARG A 51 13.62 -0.16 -10.21
CA ARG A 51 13.03 -1.35 -10.85
C ARG A 51 11.50 -1.28 -11.01
N GLY A 52 10.88 -0.16 -10.65
CA GLY A 52 9.43 0.04 -10.78
C GLY A 52 8.55 -0.51 -9.64
N TYR A 53 9.14 -1.19 -8.64
CA TYR A 53 8.37 -1.83 -7.55
C TYR A 53 7.52 -0.88 -6.73
N ALA A 54 7.98 0.36 -6.50
CA ALA A 54 7.18 1.37 -5.81
C ALA A 54 5.87 1.66 -6.56
N SER A 55 5.96 1.91 -7.87
CA SER A 55 4.81 2.20 -8.72
C SER A 55 3.88 1.00 -8.84
N GLU A 56 4.41 -0.20 -9.05
CA GLU A 56 3.61 -1.44 -9.11
C GLU A 56 2.82 -1.65 -7.82
N ALA A 57 3.49 -1.51 -6.66
CA ALA A 57 2.84 -1.71 -5.37
C ALA A 57 1.79 -0.63 -5.05
N ALA A 58 2.10 0.64 -5.32
CA ALA A 58 1.16 1.74 -5.13
C ALA A 58 -0.09 1.60 -6.01
N GLN A 59 0.09 1.24 -7.28
CA GLN A 59 -1.02 0.99 -8.21
C GLN A 59 -1.85 -0.23 -7.79
N GLY A 60 -1.19 -1.31 -7.39
CA GLY A 60 -1.87 -2.51 -6.91
C GLY A 60 -2.72 -2.25 -5.67
N LEU A 61 -2.18 -1.50 -4.70
CA LEU A 61 -2.95 -1.12 -3.51
C LEU A 61 -4.07 -0.14 -3.85
N ALA A 62 -3.82 0.86 -4.71
CA ALA A 62 -4.87 1.79 -5.16
C ALA A 62 -6.03 1.05 -5.84
N ALA A 63 -5.74 0.12 -6.75
CA ALA A 63 -6.75 -0.70 -7.42
C ALA A 63 -7.54 -1.56 -6.44
N HIS A 64 -6.86 -2.16 -5.45
CA HIS A 64 -7.52 -2.89 -4.37
C HIS A 64 -8.48 -1.99 -3.58
N LEU A 65 -8.07 -0.78 -3.20
CA LEU A 65 -8.92 0.15 -2.46
C LEU A 65 -10.12 0.64 -3.26
N VAL A 66 -9.94 0.91 -4.55
CA VAL A 66 -11.04 1.29 -5.45
C VAL A 66 -12.04 0.16 -5.61
N SER A 67 -11.57 -1.08 -5.81
CA SER A 67 -12.45 -2.26 -5.95
C SER A 67 -13.18 -2.63 -4.65
N ALA A 68 -12.57 -2.41 -3.48
CA ALA A 68 -13.21 -2.62 -2.18
C ALA A 68 -14.37 -1.64 -1.94
N GLY A 69 -14.42 -0.53 -2.68
CA GLY A 69 -15.45 0.48 -2.58
C GLY A 69 -15.25 1.44 -1.41
N GLY A 70 -15.86 2.62 -1.53
CA GLY A 70 -15.83 3.66 -0.50
C GLY A 70 -14.73 4.70 -0.68
N VAL A 71 -13.60 4.38 -1.32
CA VAL A 71 -12.56 5.36 -1.67
C VAL A 71 -12.92 6.10 -2.96
N ARG A 72 -12.80 7.44 -2.95
CA ARG A 72 -13.03 8.35 -4.08
C ARG A 72 -11.87 9.31 -4.33
N GLU A 73 -11.01 9.52 -3.32
CA GLU A 73 -9.84 10.37 -3.41
C GLU A 73 -8.60 9.56 -3.00
N LEU A 74 -7.56 9.62 -3.83
CA LEU A 74 -6.28 8.95 -3.62
C LEU A 74 -5.18 10.01 -3.59
N VAL A 75 -4.37 9.98 -2.54
CA VAL A 75 -3.16 10.80 -2.39
C VAL A 75 -1.99 9.87 -2.18
N ALA A 76 -0.86 10.16 -2.83
CA ALA A 76 0.36 9.35 -2.84
C ALA A 76 1.59 10.25 -2.74
#